data_AF-A0A0Q6FJ89-F1
#
_entry.id   AF-A0A0Q6FJ89-F1
#
_cell.length_a   1.000
_cell.length_b   1.000
_cell.length_c   1.000
_cell.angle_alpha   90.00
_cell.angle_beta   90.00
_cell.angle_gamma   90.00
#
_symmetry.space_group_name_H-M   'P 1'
#
loop_
_entity.id
_entity.type
_entity.pdbx_description
1 polymer ?
#
loop_
_entity_poly.entity_id
_entity_poly.type
_entity_poly.pdbx_seq_one_letter_code
_entity_poly.pdbx_strand_id
1 'polypeptide(L)'
;MIAVVRQQPPPWGFVGMGAMACLLFLDLGTANVAPWWVTTLFVLLWLLLFAIALRWFDPHPRRVLWLPAIGFALWLPTIVLGTRQLGWAG
;
A
#
# COMPACT_ATOMS: atom_id res chain seq x y z
N MET A 1 44.21 8.67 10.48
CA MET A 1 43.04 7.76 10.63
C MET A 1 41.82 8.53 10.12
N ILE A 2 41.31 8.21 8.92
CA ILE A 2 40.17 8.93 8.32
C ILE A 2 38.89 8.33 8.90
N ALA A 3 38.07 9.14 9.55
CA ALA A 3 36.76 8.71 10.04
C ALA A 3 35.80 8.54 8.85
N VAL A 4 35.39 7.30 8.58
CA VAL A 4 34.33 7.00 7.62
C VAL A 4 33.01 7.43 8.27
N VAL A 5 32.51 8.62 7.90
CA VAL A 5 31.14 9.02 8.24
C VAL A 5 30.20 8.13 7.44
N ARG A 6 29.52 7.18 8.09
CA ARG A 6 28.44 6.42 7.43
C ARG A 6 27.30 7.39 7.15
N GLN A 7 27.05 7.71 5.89
CA GLN A 7 25.79 8.34 5.52
C GLN A 7 24.67 7.34 5.78
N GLN A 8 23.75 7.66 6.70
CA GLN A 8 22.61 6.81 6.97
C GLN A 8 21.71 6.78 5.73
N PRO A 9 21.30 5.60 5.24
CA PRO A 9 20.36 5.51 4.14
C PRO A 9 19.05 6.20 4.56
N PRO A 10 18.43 6.99 3.67
CA PRO A 10 17.22 7.73 4.00
C PRO A 10 16.10 6.78 4.46
N PRO A 11 15.44 7.05 5.61
CA PRO A 11 14.49 6.11 6.24
C PRO A 11 13.19 5.93 5.44
N TRP A 12 12.93 6.79 4.46
CA TRP A 12 11.66 6.87 3.74
C TRP A 12 11.28 5.58 2.99
N GLY A 13 12.26 4.84 2.48
CA GLY A 13 12.00 3.55 1.82
C GLY A 13 11.42 2.51 2.78
N PHE A 14 11.96 2.44 4.01
CA PHE A 14 11.46 1.53 5.05
C PHE A 14 10.07 1.92 5.53
N VAL A 15 9.81 3.21 5.72
CA VAL A 15 8.47 3.70 6.10
C VAL A 15 7.44 3.35 5.01
N GLY A 16 7.80 3.55 3.74
CA GLY A 16 6.93 3.20 2.61
C GLY A 16 6.64 1.70 2.53
N MET A 17 7.64 0.85 2.74
CA MET A 17 7.46 -0.61 2.77
C MET A 17 6.61 -1.08 3.97
N GLY A 18 6.81 -0.48 5.15
CA GLY A 18 5.97 -0.73 6.32
C GLY A 18 4.51 -0.34 6.06
N ALA A 19 4.28 0.81 5.44
CA ALA A 19 2.93 1.25 5.07
C ALA A 19 2.29 0.34 4.00
N MET A 20 3.06 -0.22 3.06
CA MET A 20 2.56 -1.24 2.12
C MET A 20 2.11 -2.52 2.83
N ALA A 21 2.82 -2.95 3.88
CA ALA A 21 2.39 -4.09 4.69
C ALA A 21 1.06 -3.80 5.40
N CYS A 22 0.90 -2.61 5.99
CA CYS A 22 -0.38 -2.19 6.58
C CYS A 22 -1.52 -2.18 5.54
N LEU A 23 -1.25 -1.70 4.32
CA LEU A 23 -2.23 -1.68 3.25
C LEU A 23 -2.69 -3.10 2.87
N LEU A 24 -1.78 -4.09 2.84
CA LEU A 24 -2.17 -5.48 2.57
C LEU A 24 -3.18 -6.00 3.60
N PHE A 25 -2.96 -5.72 4.89
CA PHE A 25 -3.90 -6.12 5.94
C PHE A 25 -5.26 -5.43 5.77
N LEU A 26 -5.27 -4.16 5.39
CA LEU A 26 -6.49 -3.43 5.08
C LEU A 26 -7.23 -4.07 3.89
N ASP A 27 -6.51 -4.37 2.82
CA ASP A 27 -7.05 -5.01 1.62
C ASP A 27 -7.63 -6.39 1.94
N LEU A 28 -6.94 -7.23 2.71
CA LEU A 28 -7.46 -8.53 3.15
C LEU A 28 -8.67 -8.39 4.09
N GLY A 29 -8.67 -7.38 4.97
CA GLY A 29 -9.80 -7.06 5.84
C GLY A 29 -11.09 -6.79 5.07
N THR A 30 -10.98 -6.25 3.86
CA THR A 30 -12.08 -6.04 2.90
C THR A 30 -12.92 -7.29 2.63
N ALA A 31 -12.33 -8.49 2.74
CA ALA A 31 -13.07 -9.74 2.57
C ALA A 31 -14.25 -9.90 3.54
N ASN A 32 -14.22 -9.22 4.68
CA ASN A 32 -15.29 -9.25 5.68
C ASN A 32 -16.38 -8.20 5.43
N VAL A 33 -16.21 -7.30 4.46
CA VAL A 33 -17.09 -6.13 4.29
C VAL A 33 -17.62 -6.01 2.86
N ALA A 34 -16.87 -6.53 1.89
CA ALA A 34 -17.17 -6.47 0.48
C ALA A 34 -17.12 -7.87 -0.16
N PRO A 35 -17.71 -8.04 -1.35
CA PRO A 35 -17.62 -9.30 -2.09
C PRO A 35 -16.17 -9.75 -2.35
N TRP A 36 -15.95 -11.07 -2.39
CA TRP A 36 -14.63 -11.69 -2.57
C TRP A 36 -13.86 -11.17 -3.81
N TRP A 37 -14.57 -10.79 -4.88
CA TRP A 37 -13.95 -10.25 -6.09
C TRP A 37 -13.34 -8.86 -5.85
N VAL A 38 -13.92 -8.03 -4.98
CA VAL A 38 -13.40 -6.71 -4.62
C VAL A 38 -12.07 -6.85 -3.91
N THR A 39 -12.01 -7.73 -2.90
CA THR A 39 -10.78 -8.07 -2.20
C THR A 39 -9.73 -8.60 -3.16
N THR A 40 -10.11 -9.46 -4.11
CA THR A 40 -9.18 -10.01 -5.11
C THR A 40 -8.59 -8.90 -5.98
N LEU A 41 -9.41 -7.96 -6.44
CA LEU A 41 -8.94 -6.79 -7.21
C LEU A 41 -8.00 -5.90 -6.40
N PHE A 42 -8.29 -5.66 -5.11
CA PHE A 42 -7.41 -4.91 -4.22
C PHE A 42 -6.07 -5.62 -4.01
N VAL A 43 -6.07 -6.93 -3.77
CA VAL A 43 -4.83 -7.72 -3.63
C VAL A 43 -4.00 -7.70 -4.92
N LEU A 44 -4.65 -7.78 -6.09
CA LEU A 44 -3.96 -7.67 -7.38
C LEU A 44 -3.37 -6.26 -7.57
N LEU A 45 -4.13 -5.21 -7.24
CA LEU A 45 -3.63 -3.83 -7.25
C LEU A 45 -2.44 -3.67 -6.29
N TRP A 46 -2.54 -4.22 -5.09
CA TRP A 46 -1.46 -4.23 -4.11
C TRP A 46 -0.22 -4.92 -4.65
N LEU A 47 -0.33 -6.07 -5.30
CA LEU A 47 0.81 -6.77 -5.92
C LEU A 47 1.50 -5.91 -6.97
N LEU A 48 0.75 -5.18 -7.79
CA LEU A 48 1.30 -4.24 -8.76
C LEU A 48 2.05 -3.09 -8.05
N LEU A 49 1.42 -2.48 -7.04
CA LEU A 49 2.04 -1.42 -6.25
C LEU A 49 3.28 -1.94 -5.51
N PHE A 50 3.26 -3.16 -5.00
CA PHE A 50 4.38 -3.78 -4.30
C PHE A 50 5.55 -4.09 -5.24
N ALA A 51 5.28 -4.57 -6.46
CA ALA A 51 6.31 -4.73 -7.48
C ALA A 51 6.95 -3.39 -7.85
N ILE A 52 6.16 -2.30 -7.94
CA ILE A 52 6.68 -0.95 -8.14
C ILE A 52 7.49 -0.49 -6.93
N ALA A 53 7.03 -0.77 -5.70
CA ALA A 53 7.73 -0.43 -4.46
C ALA A 53 9.10 -1.09 -4.40
N LEU A 54 9.20 -2.39 -4.74
CA LEU A 54 10.46 -3.12 -4.84
C LEU A 54 11.41 -2.49 -5.86
N ARG A 55 10.87 -2.06 -7.02
CA ARG A 55 11.67 -1.43 -8.07
C ARG A 55 12.10 0.00 -7.74
N TRP A 56 11.33 0.72 -6.92
CA TRP A 56 11.61 2.10 -6.51
C TRP A 56 12.37 2.21 -5.19
N PHE A 57 12.54 1.10 -4.47
CA PHE A 57 13.18 1.06 -3.16
C PHE A 57 14.59 1.68 -3.17
N ASP A 58 15.40 1.31 -4.16
CA ASP A 58 16.78 1.78 -4.31
C ASP A 58 16.87 3.14 -5.02
N PRO A 59 16.30 3.33 -6.24
CA PRO A 59 16.51 4.57 -6.99
C PRO A 59 15.68 5.76 -6.47
N HIS A 60 14.52 5.55 -5.84
CA HIS A 60 13.60 6.62 -5.45
C HIS A 60 12.85 6.32 -4.13
N PRO A 61 13.54 6.20 -2.98
CA PRO A 61 12.96 5.74 -1.72
C PRO A 61 11.80 6.62 -1.21
N ARG A 62 11.79 7.92 -1.53
CA ARG A 62 10.68 8.83 -1.20
C ARG A 62 9.40 8.54 -1.99
N ARG A 63 9.49 7.99 -3.20
CA ARG A 63 8.33 7.67 -4.03
C ARG A 63 7.58 6.44 -3.53
N VAL A 64 8.28 5.54 -2.81
CA VAL A 64 7.68 4.35 -2.21
C VAL A 64 6.56 4.72 -1.24
N LEU A 65 6.68 5.85 -0.52
CA LEU A 65 5.65 6.33 0.41
C LEU A 65 4.33 6.71 -0.27
N TRP A 66 4.37 7.09 -1.55
CA TRP A 66 3.17 7.47 -2.30
C TRP A 66 2.32 6.27 -2.72
N LEU A 67 2.93 5.10 -2.91
CA LEU A 67 2.24 3.88 -3.33
C LEU A 67 1.16 3.43 -2.33
N PRO A 68 1.44 3.28 -1.02
CA PRO A 68 0.41 2.93 -0.06
C PRO A 68 -0.63 4.05 0.12
N ALA A 69 -0.24 5.31 -0.04
CA ALA A 69 -1.18 6.43 -0.01
C ALA A 69 -2.18 6.38 -1.18
N ILE A 70 -1.73 6.04 -2.39
CA ILE A 70 -2.60 5.83 -3.55
C ILE A 70 -3.52 4.64 -3.33
N GLY A 71 -2.98 3.52 -2.83
CA GLY A 71 -3.79 2.33 -2.52
C GLY A 71 -4.89 2.63 -1.50
N PHE A 72 -4.55 3.32 -0.41
CA PHE A 72 -5.53 3.76 0.59
C PHE A 72 -6.57 4.73 0.02
N ALA A 73 -6.12 5.68 -0.81
CA ALA A 73 -7.00 6.66 -1.46
C ALA A 73 -7.97 6.02 -2.47
N LEU A 74 -7.64 4.85 -3.03
CA LEU A 74 -8.54 4.04 -3.84
C LEU A 74 -9.46 3.18 -2.97
N TRP A 75 -8.91 2.57 -1.92
CA TRP A 75 -9.65 1.71 -1.00
C TRP A 75 -10.82 2.43 -0.33
N LEU A 76 -10.56 3.58 0.30
CA LEU A 76 -11.56 4.32 1.07
C LEU A 76 -12.83 4.67 0.26
N PRO A 77 -12.76 5.33 -0.91
CA PRO A 77 -13.95 5.65 -1.69
C PRO A 77 -14.62 4.40 -2.23
N THR A 78 -13.89 3.35 -2.63
CA THR A 78 -14.51 2.11 -3.11
C THR A 78 -15.36 1.46 -2.03
N ILE A 79 -14.88 1.39 -0.79
CA ILE A 79 -15.65 0.84 0.33
C ILE A 79 -16.83 1.72 0.69
N VAL A 80 -16.62 3.04 0.83
CA VAL A 80 -17.70 3.97 1.17
C VAL A 80 -18.81 3.98 0.12
N LEU A 81 -18.45 4.00 -1.17
CA LEU A 81 -19.41 3.99 -2.27
C LEU A 81 -20.07 2.61 -2.41
N GLY A 82 -19.30 1.52 -2.28
CA GLY A 82 -19.83 0.16 -2.36
C GLY A 82 -20.84 -0.13 -1.25
N THR A 83 -20.53 0.23 -0.01
CA THR A 83 -21.46 0.07 1.12
C THR A 83 -22.70 0.95 0.96
N ARG A 84 -22.56 2.19 0.47
CA ARG A 84 -23.71 3.11 0.32
C ARG A 84 -24.61 2.81 -0.88
N GLN A 85 -24.03 2.47 -2.03
CA GLN A 85 -24.77 2.35 -3.29
C GLN A 85 -25.13 0.92 -3.64
N LEU A 86 -24.23 -0.02 -3.35
CA LEU A 86 -24.40 -1.44 -3.69
C LEU A 86 -24.85 -2.28 -2.48
N GLY A 87 -25.02 -1.65 -1.31
CA GLY A 87 -25.49 -2.30 -0.10
C GLY A 87 -24.54 -3.38 0.40
N TRP A 88 -23.24 -3.24 0.14
CA TRP A 88 -22.23 -4.17 0.67
C TRP A 88 -22.24 -4.10 2.20
N ALA A 89 -22.91 -5.06 2.82
CA ALA A 89 -22.87 -5.35 4.23
C ALA A 89 -22.22 -6.73 4.35
N GLY A 90 -21.09 -6.77 5.04
CA GLY A 90 -20.54 -8.02 5.56
C GLY A 90 -21.45 -8.63 6.59
#